data_AF-A0AA39Q1N0-F1
#
_entry.id   AF-A0AA39Q1N0-F1
#
_cell.length_a   1.000
_cell.length_b   1.000
_cell.length_c   1.000
_cell.angle_alpha   90.00
_cell.angle_beta   90.00
_cell.angle_gamma   90.00
#
_symmetry.space_group_name_H-M   'P 1'
#
loop_
_entity.id
_entity.type
_entity.pdbx_description
1 polymer ?
#
loop_
_entity_poly.entity_id
_entity_poly.type
_entity_poly.pdbx_seq_one_letter_code
_entity_poly.pdbx_strand_id
1 'polypeptide(L)'
;MTLSRGIYHIRNTGAPVSMDLHNRSSADGTQITGWKSSEGTINEHQLCLIAGTYINLAGGNSSNKTYITGMSRAGTNQEWIIKHSGQSKLHDEELCIGKYVQYLLSLFPELILLAFADLYDGGSSNGTPIYGWKSSVGFNSTQSHQCWFFQRMSLSSADVRMVIGRNPHLTNNYKSYLVDGEYLILPNAKLWQEIWEIMQAAVAQWKTGKWLIDNFAIFCGLMLGRSLKDPIQAHAYNFNVGDDHSRVVFFEPQNNKFMISSHLSDFDSLRNFAFYRIALAAMPTLPTSETGR
;
A
#
# COMPACT_ATOMS: atom_id res chain seq x y z
N MET A 1 15.43 -9.30 8.76
CA MET A 1 14.17 -8.62 9.11
C MET A 1 13.04 -9.33 8.37
N THR A 2 11.85 -9.45 8.95
CA THR A 2 10.66 -9.94 8.22
C THR A 2 9.91 -8.73 7.67
N LEU A 3 9.40 -8.83 6.43
CA LEU A 3 8.53 -7.78 5.88
C LEU A 3 7.32 -7.60 6.81
N SER A 4 7.05 -6.36 7.23
CA SER A 4 5.90 -6.06 8.06
C SER A 4 4.58 -6.21 7.28
N ARG A 5 3.45 -6.24 7.99
CA ARG A 5 2.15 -6.10 7.35
C ARG A 5 2.02 -4.68 6.79
N GLY A 6 1.51 -4.55 5.57
CA GLY A 6 1.28 -3.24 4.95
C GLY A 6 0.84 -3.34 3.49
N ILE A 7 0.65 -2.18 2.89
CA ILE A 7 0.43 -1.97 1.46
C ILE A 7 1.78 -1.54 0.88
N TYR A 8 2.17 -2.16 -0.23
CA TYR A 8 3.45 -1.95 -0.87
C TYR A 8 3.29 -1.61 -2.33
N HIS A 9 4.16 -0.73 -2.80
CA HIS A 9 4.48 -0.56 -4.20
C HIS A 9 5.71 -1.43 -4.52
N ILE A 10 5.53 -2.42 -5.39
CA ILE A 10 6.53 -3.47 -5.66
C ILE A 10 7.23 -3.17 -6.99
N ARG A 11 8.49 -2.75 -6.93
CA ARG A 11 9.30 -2.34 -8.10
C ARG A 11 10.36 -3.37 -8.42
N ASN A 12 10.61 -3.68 -9.69
CA ASN A 12 11.73 -4.55 -10.04
C ASN A 12 13.07 -3.85 -9.76
N THR A 13 14.12 -4.60 -9.39
CA THR A 13 15.43 -3.99 -9.08
C THR A 13 16.31 -3.75 -10.30
N GLY A 14 16.09 -4.50 -11.39
CA GLY A 14 16.85 -4.39 -12.64
C GLY A 14 16.21 -3.50 -13.72
N ALA A 15 14.91 -3.24 -13.62
CA ALA A 15 14.13 -2.50 -14.61
C ALA A 15 13.21 -1.47 -13.94
N PRO A 16 12.96 -0.30 -14.58
CA PRO A 16 12.11 0.77 -14.04
C PRO A 16 10.61 0.46 -14.22
N VAL A 17 10.18 -0.72 -13.79
CA VAL A 17 8.79 -1.18 -13.87
C VAL A 17 8.35 -1.78 -12.52
N SER A 18 7.06 -1.69 -12.26
CA SER A 18 6.40 -2.22 -11.06
C SER A 18 5.47 -3.36 -11.42
N MET A 19 5.15 -4.20 -10.44
CA MET A 19 4.07 -5.17 -10.59
C MET A 19 2.75 -4.43 -10.77
N ASP A 20 2.03 -4.74 -11.85
CA ASP A 20 0.80 -4.07 -12.26
C ASP A 20 -0.28 -5.09 -12.60
N LEU A 21 -1.45 -4.97 -11.96
CA LEU A 21 -2.62 -5.77 -12.29
C LEU A 21 -3.37 -5.13 -13.47
N HIS A 22 -3.36 -5.80 -14.61
CA HIS A 22 -3.84 -5.24 -15.87
C HIS A 22 -5.27 -4.65 -15.75
N ASN A 23 -5.40 -3.36 -16.06
CA ASN A 23 -6.64 -2.59 -16.03
C ASN A 23 -7.43 -2.67 -14.71
N ARG A 24 -6.77 -2.97 -13.58
CA ARG A 24 -7.43 -3.12 -12.28
C ARG A 24 -8.56 -4.17 -12.28
N SER A 25 -8.53 -5.10 -13.23
CA SER A 25 -9.62 -6.06 -13.39
C SER A 25 -9.67 -7.01 -12.19
N SER A 26 -10.86 -7.14 -11.60
CA SER A 26 -11.12 -8.14 -10.56
C SER A 26 -11.44 -9.53 -11.12
N ALA A 27 -11.39 -9.71 -12.45
CA ALA A 27 -11.65 -10.99 -13.09
C ALA A 27 -10.51 -11.98 -12.80
N ASP A 28 -10.87 -13.23 -12.52
CA ASP A 28 -9.90 -14.29 -12.28
C ASP A 28 -9.01 -14.53 -13.51
N GLY A 29 -7.71 -14.67 -13.28
CA GLY A 29 -6.72 -14.87 -14.34
C GLY A 29 -6.25 -13.58 -15.01
N THR A 30 -6.67 -12.40 -14.52
CA THR A 30 -6.14 -11.11 -14.98
C THR A 30 -4.61 -11.10 -14.86
N GLN A 31 -3.91 -10.72 -15.93
CA GLN A 31 -2.45 -10.78 -15.95
C GLN A 31 -1.83 -9.75 -15.00
N ILE A 32 -0.75 -10.17 -14.33
CA ILE A 32 0.16 -9.28 -13.60
C ILE A 32 1.39 -9.09 -14.48
N THR A 33 1.74 -7.83 -14.77
CA THR A 33 2.83 -7.48 -15.69
C THR A 33 3.72 -6.39 -15.11
N GLY A 34 4.90 -6.19 -15.70
CA GLY A 34 5.74 -5.03 -15.47
C GLY A 34 5.18 -3.80 -16.17
N TRP A 35 4.97 -2.73 -15.42
CA TRP A 35 4.50 -1.45 -15.97
C TRP A 35 5.25 -0.26 -15.35
N LYS A 36 5.60 0.74 -16.17
CA LYS A 36 6.31 1.93 -15.69
C LYS A 36 5.46 2.71 -14.70
N SER A 37 6.06 3.20 -13.62
CA SER A 37 5.40 4.12 -12.70
C SER A 37 5.59 5.57 -13.16
N SER A 38 4.57 6.40 -12.96
CA SER A 38 4.73 7.84 -13.04
C SER A 38 5.27 8.35 -11.70
N GLU A 39 6.32 9.17 -11.71
CA GLU A 39 6.89 9.70 -10.49
C GLU A 39 5.87 10.55 -9.72
N GLY A 40 5.83 10.38 -8.38
CA GLY A 40 4.98 11.18 -7.50
C GLY A 40 3.48 10.87 -7.53
N THR A 41 3.04 9.84 -8.26
CA THR A 41 1.63 9.40 -8.28
C THR A 41 1.48 7.98 -7.77
N ILE A 42 0.43 7.74 -6.98
CA ILE A 42 -0.08 6.39 -6.77
C ILE A 42 -0.68 5.92 -8.09
N ASN A 43 0.00 5.00 -8.76
CA ASN A 43 -0.64 4.20 -9.78
C ASN A 43 -1.51 3.16 -9.08
N GLU A 44 -2.83 3.38 -9.12
CA GLU A 44 -3.83 2.53 -8.49
C GLU A 44 -3.82 1.09 -8.98
N HIS A 45 -3.01 0.71 -9.97
CA HIS A 45 -2.85 -0.66 -10.49
C HIS A 45 -1.61 -1.36 -9.89
N GLN A 46 -0.76 -0.64 -9.14
CA GLN A 46 0.60 -1.05 -8.73
C GLN A 46 0.79 -1.22 -7.20
N LEU A 47 -0.29 -1.21 -6.43
CA LEU A 47 -0.32 -1.50 -5.00
C LEU A 47 -0.67 -2.98 -4.73
N CYS A 48 0.01 -3.65 -3.82
CA CYS A 48 -0.08 -5.10 -3.64
C CYS A 48 -1.41 -5.67 -3.05
N LEU A 49 -2.52 -4.93 -3.10
CA LEU A 49 -3.85 -5.29 -2.56
C LEU A 49 -5.02 -4.75 -3.41
N ILE A 50 -4.86 -4.63 -4.72
CA ILE A 50 -5.85 -3.95 -5.57
C ILE A 50 -6.88 -4.93 -6.16
N ALA A 51 -8.11 -4.42 -6.31
CA ALA A 51 -9.26 -5.08 -6.95
C ALA A 51 -9.81 -6.31 -6.22
N GLY A 52 -9.45 -6.51 -4.94
CA GLY A 52 -9.93 -7.63 -4.14
C GLY A 52 -9.41 -9.00 -4.62
N THR A 53 -8.39 -9.00 -5.48
CA THR A 53 -7.73 -10.21 -5.97
C THR A 53 -6.37 -10.40 -5.32
N TYR A 54 -5.86 -11.61 -5.40
CA TYR A 54 -4.61 -12.05 -4.80
C TYR A 54 -3.63 -12.44 -5.91
N ILE A 55 -2.35 -12.17 -5.69
CA ILE A 55 -1.28 -12.66 -6.57
C ILE A 55 -1.32 -14.19 -6.54
N ASN A 56 -1.48 -14.81 -7.71
CA ASN A 56 -1.71 -16.23 -7.87
C ASN A 56 -0.72 -16.82 -8.87
N LEU A 57 -0.06 -17.93 -8.50
CA LEU A 57 0.71 -18.72 -9.45
C LEU A 57 -0.23 -19.72 -10.13
N ALA A 58 -0.43 -19.58 -11.44
CA ALA A 58 -1.42 -20.35 -12.20
C ALA A 58 -1.23 -21.88 -12.01
N GLY A 59 -2.25 -22.54 -11.46
CA GLY A 59 -2.22 -23.97 -11.16
C GLY A 59 -1.18 -24.42 -10.13
N GLY A 60 -0.47 -23.49 -9.48
CA GLY A 60 0.60 -23.82 -8.52
C GLY A 60 1.81 -24.50 -9.15
N ASN A 61 2.00 -24.36 -10.47
CA ASN A 61 3.04 -25.09 -11.20
C ASN A 61 4.43 -24.46 -10.98
N SER A 62 5.47 -25.30 -10.80
CA SER A 62 6.86 -24.84 -10.67
C SER A 62 7.59 -24.70 -12.00
N SER A 63 6.97 -25.07 -13.12
CA SER A 63 7.55 -24.89 -14.45
C SER A 63 7.87 -23.41 -14.73
N ASN A 64 8.98 -23.17 -15.42
CA ASN A 64 9.29 -21.83 -15.93
C ASN A 64 8.16 -21.34 -16.85
N LYS A 65 7.95 -20.03 -16.90
CA LYS A 65 6.87 -19.39 -17.67
C LYS A 65 5.46 -19.75 -17.18
N THR A 66 5.33 -20.20 -15.93
CA THR A 66 3.99 -20.32 -15.32
C THR A 66 3.44 -18.91 -15.06
N TYR A 67 2.24 -18.61 -15.52
CA TYR A 67 1.67 -17.27 -15.36
C TYR A 67 1.48 -16.88 -13.88
N ILE A 68 1.78 -15.62 -13.57
CA ILE A 68 1.36 -14.97 -12.33
C ILE A 68 0.19 -14.04 -12.67
N THR A 69 -0.94 -14.24 -11.99
CA THR A 69 -2.21 -13.55 -12.27
C THR A 69 -2.85 -13.00 -11.01
N GLY A 70 -3.78 -12.07 -11.15
CA GLY A 70 -4.78 -11.76 -10.12
C GLY A 70 -5.87 -12.83 -10.10
N MET A 71 -6.22 -13.30 -8.91
CA MET A 71 -7.31 -14.27 -8.73
C MET A 71 -8.06 -14.01 -7.42
N SER A 72 -9.37 -14.23 -7.42
CA SER A 72 -10.19 -14.29 -6.20
C SER A 72 -9.59 -15.30 -5.20
N ARG A 73 -9.82 -15.09 -3.91
CA ARG A 73 -9.14 -15.86 -2.84
C ARG A 73 -9.36 -17.37 -3.03
N ALA A 74 -8.29 -18.13 -3.30
CA ALA A 74 -8.36 -19.54 -3.63
C ALA A 74 -7.05 -20.30 -3.35
N GLY A 75 -7.17 -21.40 -2.60
CA GLY A 75 -6.12 -22.40 -2.42
C GLY A 75 -4.80 -21.87 -1.86
N THR A 76 -3.77 -22.73 -1.88
CA THR A 76 -2.41 -22.38 -1.45
C THR A 76 -1.62 -21.66 -2.56
N ASN A 77 -2.18 -21.56 -3.77
CA ASN A 77 -1.53 -20.94 -4.93
C ASN A 77 -1.32 -19.42 -4.81
N GLN A 78 -1.83 -18.83 -3.74
CA GLN A 78 -1.75 -17.41 -3.41
C GLN A 78 -0.86 -17.11 -2.20
N GLU A 79 -0.28 -18.13 -1.57
CA GLU A 79 0.67 -17.96 -0.47
C GLU A 79 2.08 -17.74 -1.01
N TRP A 80 2.74 -16.67 -0.55
CA TRP A 80 4.07 -16.27 -1.02
C TRP A 80 5.02 -16.06 0.16
N ILE A 81 6.28 -16.39 -0.07
CA ILE A 81 7.38 -16.17 0.87
C ILE A 81 8.19 -15.00 0.35
N ILE A 82 8.29 -13.97 1.18
CA ILE A 82 9.04 -12.76 0.86
C ILE A 82 10.22 -12.69 1.83
N LYS A 83 11.44 -12.70 1.28
CA LYS A 83 12.69 -12.67 2.05
C LYS A 83 13.72 -11.80 1.34
N HIS A 84 14.69 -11.29 2.08
CA HIS A 84 15.81 -10.55 1.51
C HIS A 84 16.57 -11.39 0.48
N SER A 85 16.97 -10.74 -0.60
CA SER A 85 17.93 -11.32 -1.53
C SER A 85 19.26 -11.50 -0.79
N GLY A 86 20.02 -12.54 -1.13
CA GLY A 86 21.37 -12.74 -0.58
C GLY A 86 22.39 -11.66 -0.97
N GLN A 87 21.99 -10.69 -1.81
CA GLN A 87 22.86 -9.65 -2.37
C GLN A 87 23.12 -8.47 -1.42
N SER A 88 22.23 -8.16 -0.46
CA SER A 88 22.33 -6.89 0.28
C SER A 88 22.82 -7.05 1.73
N LYS A 89 24.06 -6.58 1.98
CA LYS A 89 24.46 -6.06 3.30
C LYS A 89 24.31 -4.53 3.41
N LEU A 90 23.95 -3.84 2.32
CA LEU A 90 24.13 -2.38 2.22
C LEU A 90 22.88 -1.57 1.79
N HIS A 91 21.80 -2.20 1.31
CA HIS A 91 20.56 -1.50 0.96
C HIS A 91 19.36 -2.33 1.43
N ASP A 92 18.67 -1.86 2.46
CA ASP A 92 17.71 -2.60 3.30
C ASP A 92 16.39 -3.06 2.62
N GLU A 93 16.28 -3.07 1.29
CA GLU A 93 14.96 -3.16 0.64
C GLU A 93 14.84 -4.15 -0.53
N GLU A 94 15.92 -4.86 -0.91
CA GLU A 94 15.83 -5.86 -1.98
C GLU A 94 15.32 -7.20 -1.44
N LEU A 95 14.17 -7.64 -1.97
CA LEU A 95 13.48 -8.85 -1.54
C LEU A 95 13.16 -9.73 -2.76
N CYS A 96 13.22 -11.05 -2.58
CA CYS A 96 12.71 -12.01 -3.56
C CYS A 96 11.33 -12.51 -3.12
N ILE A 97 10.44 -12.69 -4.10
CA ILE A 97 9.10 -13.25 -3.89
C ILE A 97 9.10 -14.68 -4.42
N GLY A 98 9.15 -15.64 -3.51
CA GLY A 98 9.20 -17.06 -3.83
C GLY A 98 7.95 -17.81 -3.39
N LYS A 99 7.64 -18.91 -4.07
CA LYS A 99 6.58 -19.83 -3.69
C LYS A 99 7.09 -21.26 -3.58
N TYR A 100 6.74 -21.92 -2.49
CA TYR A 100 6.89 -23.37 -2.39
C TYR A 100 5.83 -24.06 -3.26
N VAL A 101 6.28 -24.80 -4.26
CA VAL A 101 5.43 -25.74 -4.98
C VAL A 101 5.63 -27.11 -4.34
N GLN A 102 4.75 -27.43 -3.39
CA GLN A 102 4.86 -28.62 -2.57
C GLN A 102 4.24 -29.83 -3.29
N TYR A 103 5.08 -30.70 -3.82
CA TYR A 103 4.78 -32.12 -3.94
C TYR A 103 6.00 -32.85 -3.33
N LEU A 104 5.77 -33.69 -2.30
CA LEU A 104 6.77 -34.60 -1.67
C LEU A 104 7.76 -34.02 -0.63
N LEU A 105 7.33 -33.08 0.21
CA LEU A 105 8.13 -32.70 1.41
C LEU A 105 8.33 -33.84 2.42
N SER A 106 7.54 -34.92 2.37
CA SER A 106 7.72 -36.07 3.28
C SER A 106 8.88 -37.00 2.89
N LEU A 107 9.33 -36.97 1.63
CA LEU A 107 10.33 -37.93 1.12
C LEU A 107 11.67 -37.28 0.76
N PHE A 108 11.68 -36.00 0.36
CA PHE A 108 12.93 -35.30 -0.01
C PHE A 108 12.88 -33.81 0.39
N PRO A 109 13.16 -33.47 1.65
CA PRO A 109 13.13 -32.08 2.14
C PRO A 109 14.13 -31.15 1.42
N GLU A 110 15.10 -31.71 0.68
CA GLU A 110 16.11 -30.96 -0.07
C GLU A 110 15.68 -30.56 -1.49
N LEU A 111 14.57 -31.14 -2.01
CA LEU A 111 14.13 -30.99 -3.40
C LEU A 111 12.96 -30.03 -3.56
N ILE A 112 13.01 -28.94 -2.82
CA ILE A 112 11.98 -27.90 -2.89
C ILE A 112 12.18 -27.10 -4.18
N LEU A 113 11.31 -27.33 -5.16
CA LEU A 113 11.22 -26.48 -6.34
C LEU A 113 10.53 -25.17 -5.95
N LEU A 114 11.32 -24.10 -5.87
CA LEU A 114 10.85 -22.74 -5.69
C LEU A 114 10.63 -22.08 -7.05
N ALA A 115 9.42 -21.60 -7.30
CA ALA A 115 9.15 -20.64 -8.35
C ALA A 115 9.19 -19.22 -7.76
N PHE A 116 9.93 -18.33 -8.39
CA PHE A 116 10.05 -16.92 -8.03
C PHE A 116 9.27 -16.07 -9.02
N ALA A 117 8.72 -14.95 -8.53
CA ALA A 117 8.17 -13.93 -9.43
C ALA A 117 9.30 -13.30 -10.23
N ASP A 118 9.28 -13.52 -11.53
CA ASP A 118 10.34 -13.20 -12.49
C ASP A 118 9.78 -12.26 -13.56
N LEU A 119 10.37 -11.08 -13.67
CA LEU A 119 10.10 -10.14 -14.75
C LEU A 119 10.80 -10.65 -16.01
N TYR A 120 10.02 -11.18 -16.97
CA TYR A 120 10.55 -11.95 -18.08
C TYR A 120 11.70 -11.23 -18.83
N ASP A 121 12.87 -11.87 -18.85
CA ASP A 121 14.12 -11.37 -19.45
C ASP A 121 14.55 -9.97 -18.95
N GLY A 122 14.08 -9.53 -17.78
CA GLY A 122 14.33 -8.20 -17.23
C GLY A 122 13.73 -7.06 -18.06
N GLY A 123 12.66 -7.33 -18.82
CA GLY A 123 12.06 -6.36 -19.74
C GLY A 123 11.56 -5.09 -19.06
N SER A 124 11.85 -3.93 -19.66
CA SER A 124 11.47 -2.60 -19.14
C SER A 124 10.27 -1.96 -19.85
N SER A 125 9.61 -2.71 -20.74
CA SER A 125 8.43 -2.25 -21.48
C SER A 125 7.15 -2.47 -20.67
N ASN A 126 6.15 -1.60 -20.88
CA ASN A 126 4.83 -1.79 -20.29
C ASN A 126 4.21 -3.10 -20.81
N GLY A 127 3.65 -3.89 -19.91
CA GLY A 127 3.08 -5.19 -20.24
C GLY A 127 4.10 -6.32 -20.31
N THR A 128 5.37 -6.09 -19.91
CA THR A 128 6.36 -7.17 -19.81
C THR A 128 5.81 -8.27 -18.88
N PRO A 129 5.70 -9.53 -19.33
CA PRO A 129 5.12 -10.57 -18.50
C PRO A 129 5.88 -10.81 -17.20
N ILE A 130 5.15 -11.14 -16.14
CA ILE A 130 5.73 -11.66 -14.90
C ILE A 130 5.33 -13.13 -14.76
N TYR A 131 6.32 -14.01 -14.63
CA TYR A 131 6.14 -15.46 -14.55
C TYR A 131 6.65 -16.02 -13.23
N GLY A 132 6.18 -17.20 -12.88
CA GLY A 132 6.89 -18.11 -12.00
C GLY A 132 8.08 -18.71 -12.73
N TRP A 133 9.26 -18.56 -12.15
CA TRP A 133 10.51 -19.07 -12.71
C TRP A 133 11.38 -19.76 -11.66
N LYS A 134 12.03 -20.87 -12.02
CA LYS A 134 12.91 -21.61 -11.12
C LYS A 134 14.21 -20.84 -10.89
N SER A 135 14.59 -20.66 -9.63
CA SER A 135 15.94 -20.17 -9.28
C SER A 135 16.88 -21.35 -9.00
N SER A 136 18.09 -21.31 -9.54
CA SER A 136 19.14 -22.31 -9.26
C SER A 136 19.78 -22.13 -7.88
N VAL A 137 19.59 -20.97 -7.23
CA VAL A 137 20.25 -20.59 -5.98
C VAL A 137 19.25 -20.16 -4.88
N GLY A 138 17.95 -20.36 -5.11
CA GLY A 138 16.90 -19.99 -4.17
C GLY A 138 16.85 -18.48 -3.89
N PHE A 139 16.65 -18.10 -2.62
CA PHE A 139 16.59 -16.71 -2.15
C PHE A 139 17.94 -15.98 -2.18
N ASN A 140 19.03 -16.69 -2.47
CA ASN A 140 20.34 -16.09 -2.71
C ASN A 140 20.55 -15.70 -4.18
N SER A 141 19.47 -15.59 -4.96
CA SER A 141 19.52 -15.16 -6.36
C SER A 141 20.12 -13.77 -6.47
N THR A 142 21.05 -13.64 -7.42
CA THR A 142 21.63 -12.38 -7.85
C THR A 142 20.96 -11.86 -9.12
N GLN A 143 19.91 -12.54 -9.57
CA GLN A 143 19.24 -12.22 -10.81
C GLN A 143 18.21 -11.12 -10.55
N SER A 144 18.51 -9.91 -11.00
CA SER A 144 17.69 -8.71 -10.75
C SER A 144 16.25 -8.83 -11.25
N HIS A 145 15.99 -9.66 -12.27
CA HIS A 145 14.62 -9.95 -12.74
C HIS A 145 13.74 -10.72 -11.73
N GLN A 146 14.33 -11.33 -10.69
CA GLN A 146 13.62 -12.05 -9.61
C GLN A 146 13.67 -11.29 -8.28
N CYS A 147 14.25 -10.09 -8.28
CA CYS A 147 14.40 -9.24 -7.13
C CYS A 147 13.48 -8.01 -7.25
N TRP A 148 12.93 -7.62 -6.10
CA TRP A 148 11.90 -6.58 -6.01
C TRP A 148 12.15 -5.68 -4.80
N PHE A 149 12.02 -4.37 -5.01
CA PHE A 149 11.94 -3.37 -3.96
C PHE A 149 10.51 -3.27 -3.45
N PHE A 150 10.33 -3.33 -2.13
CA PHE A 150 9.04 -3.16 -1.48
C PHE A 150 8.97 -1.79 -0.80
N GLN A 151 8.53 -0.79 -1.55
CA GLN A 151 8.28 0.52 -0.99
C GLN A 151 6.97 0.48 -0.20
N ARG A 152 7.05 0.61 1.13
CA ARG A 152 5.87 0.65 1.99
C ARG A 152 5.08 1.92 1.72
N MET A 153 3.79 1.78 1.40
CA MET A 153 2.84 2.87 1.13
C MET A 153 1.82 3.05 2.25
N SER A 154 1.89 2.24 3.31
CA SER A 154 0.98 2.29 4.45
C SER A 154 1.70 2.43 5.77
N LEU A 155 0.95 2.82 6.80
CA LEU A 155 1.39 2.77 8.18
C LEU A 155 0.37 2.05 9.06
N SER A 156 0.88 1.35 10.07
CA SER A 156 0.03 0.82 11.11
C SER A 156 -0.50 1.96 11.99
N SER A 157 -1.57 1.70 12.71
CA SER A 157 -2.13 2.66 13.65
C SER A 157 -1.13 3.07 14.75
N ALA A 158 -0.29 2.12 15.22
CA ALA A 158 0.79 2.42 16.14
C ALA A 158 1.85 3.34 15.53
N ASP A 159 2.24 3.09 14.26
CA ASP A 159 3.22 3.92 13.55
C ASP A 159 2.70 5.35 13.34
N VAL A 160 1.44 5.50 12.91
CA VAL A 160 0.77 6.80 12.78
C VAL A 160 0.79 7.55 14.11
N ARG A 161 0.47 6.88 15.23
CA ARG A 161 0.52 7.50 16.55
C ARG A 161 1.93 7.96 16.91
N MET A 162 2.96 7.20 16.58
CA MET A 162 4.35 7.59 16.80
C MET A 162 4.73 8.83 15.97
N VAL A 163 4.37 8.85 14.69
CA VAL A 163 4.64 10.00 13.79
C VAL A 163 3.96 11.26 14.31
N ILE A 164 2.69 11.15 14.70
CA ILE A 164 1.95 12.28 15.28
C ILE A 164 2.60 12.70 16.60
N GLY A 165 2.90 11.77 17.51
CA GLY A 165 3.49 12.06 18.81
C GLY A 165 4.86 12.74 18.78
N ARG A 166 5.60 12.63 17.66
CA ARG A 166 6.86 13.37 17.43
C ARG A 166 6.67 14.82 16.99
N ASN A 167 5.44 15.23 16.68
CA ASN A 167 5.16 16.58 16.23
C ASN A 167 5.28 17.57 17.41
N PRO A 168 6.17 18.59 17.32
CA PRO A 168 6.45 19.51 18.42
C PRO A 168 5.27 20.44 18.77
N HIS A 169 4.24 20.52 17.92
CA HIS A 169 3.07 21.37 18.14
C HIS A 169 1.95 20.68 18.91
N LEU A 170 2.12 19.40 19.28
CA LEU A 170 1.16 18.70 20.11
C LEU A 170 1.30 19.11 21.57
N THR A 171 0.15 19.20 22.24
CA THR A 171 0.09 19.46 23.68
C THR A 171 0.04 18.16 24.48
N ASN A 172 0.42 18.22 25.75
CA ASN A 172 0.38 17.07 26.67
C ASN A 172 -1.03 16.44 26.83
N ASN A 173 -2.09 17.17 26.44
CA ASN A 173 -3.48 16.71 26.52
C ASN A 173 -4.00 16.12 25.19
N TYR A 174 -3.12 15.87 24.23
CA TYR A 174 -3.49 15.28 22.95
C TYR A 174 -4.20 13.92 23.14
N LYS A 175 -5.35 13.76 22.47
CA LYS A 175 -6.07 12.49 22.38
C LYS A 175 -6.23 12.10 20.92
N SER A 176 -5.93 10.84 20.64
CA SER A 176 -6.07 10.22 19.32
C SER A 176 -7.11 9.10 19.39
N TYR A 177 -8.03 9.04 18.43
CA TYR A 177 -9.07 7.99 18.37
C TYR A 177 -8.81 7.05 17.19
N LEU A 178 -8.16 5.90 17.45
CA LEU A 178 -7.73 5.00 16.37
C LEU A 178 -8.88 4.10 16.01
N VAL A 179 -9.25 4.12 14.73
CA VAL A 179 -10.42 3.36 14.25
C VAL A 179 -9.99 2.14 13.44
N ASP A 180 -8.93 2.25 12.65
CA ASP A 180 -8.47 1.20 11.76
C ASP A 180 -7.04 0.74 12.10
N GLY A 181 -6.69 -0.47 11.63
CA GLY A 181 -5.40 -1.12 11.94
C GLY A 181 -4.25 -0.71 11.01
N GLU A 182 -4.53 -0.43 9.74
CA GLU A 182 -3.55 -0.06 8.71
C GLU A 182 -4.13 1.03 7.82
N TYR A 183 -3.32 2.04 7.50
CA TYR A 183 -3.73 3.18 6.69
C TYR A 183 -2.84 3.35 5.48
N LEU A 184 -3.42 3.44 4.28
CA LEU A 184 -2.73 3.89 3.07
C LEU A 184 -2.36 5.37 3.23
N ILE A 185 -1.07 5.69 3.08
CA ILE A 185 -0.56 7.06 3.10
C ILE A 185 -0.47 7.56 1.66
N LEU A 186 -1.11 8.69 1.40
CA LEU A 186 -1.16 9.30 0.09
C LEU A 186 0.03 10.27 -0.08
N PRO A 187 0.77 10.23 -1.20
CA PRO A 187 1.83 11.20 -1.50
C PRO A 187 1.32 12.63 -1.54
N ASN A 188 2.09 13.56 -0.97
CA ASN A 188 1.61 14.90 -0.60
C ASN A 188 1.29 15.86 -1.76
N ALA A 189 1.94 15.75 -2.92
CA ALA A 189 1.93 16.88 -3.87
C ALA A 189 0.69 16.96 -4.77
N LYS A 190 0.21 15.84 -5.31
CA LYS A 190 -0.80 15.84 -6.38
C LYS A 190 -2.09 15.12 -6.00
N LEU A 191 -1.94 13.96 -5.37
CA LEU A 191 -3.09 13.15 -4.98
C LEU A 191 -3.96 13.82 -3.93
N TRP A 192 -3.41 14.64 -3.03
CA TRP A 192 -4.24 15.33 -2.07
C TRP A 192 -5.07 16.47 -2.65
N GLN A 193 -4.59 17.16 -3.69
CA GLN A 193 -5.42 18.18 -4.34
C GLN A 193 -6.59 17.50 -5.06
N GLU A 194 -6.31 16.44 -5.80
CA GLU A 194 -7.33 15.60 -6.44
C GLU A 194 -8.28 15.00 -5.39
N ILE A 195 -7.75 14.46 -4.29
CA ILE A 195 -8.54 13.89 -3.20
C ILE A 195 -9.27 14.97 -2.42
N TRP A 196 -8.79 16.21 -2.36
CA TRP A 196 -9.53 17.28 -1.72
C TRP A 196 -10.75 17.68 -2.55
N GLU A 197 -10.57 17.85 -3.86
CA GLU A 197 -11.67 18.04 -4.81
C GLU A 197 -12.66 16.86 -4.75
N ILE A 198 -12.12 15.64 -4.72
CA ILE A 198 -12.92 14.43 -4.54
C ILE A 198 -13.50 14.36 -3.14
N MET A 199 -12.89 14.82 -2.06
CA MET A 199 -13.44 14.75 -0.70
C MET A 199 -14.59 15.72 -0.58
N GLN A 200 -14.48 16.92 -1.15
CA GLN A 200 -15.63 17.81 -1.29
C GLN A 200 -16.75 17.12 -2.07
N ALA A 201 -16.42 16.48 -3.20
CA ALA A 201 -17.39 15.76 -4.02
C ALA A 201 -17.90 14.44 -3.39
N ALA A 202 -17.11 13.75 -2.58
CA ALA A 202 -17.34 12.42 -2.03
C ALA A 202 -17.96 12.50 -0.65
N VAL A 203 -17.74 13.58 0.10
CA VAL A 203 -18.67 13.98 1.18
C VAL A 203 -20.06 14.24 0.58
N ALA A 204 -20.13 14.83 -0.62
CA ALA A 204 -21.39 15.00 -1.35
C ALA A 204 -21.92 13.70 -2.01
N GLN A 205 -21.04 12.73 -2.32
CA GLN A 205 -21.35 11.50 -3.09
C GLN A 205 -21.01 10.20 -2.34
N TRP A 206 -20.96 10.20 -1.00
CA TRP A 206 -20.42 9.13 -0.12
C TRP A 206 -21.03 7.72 -0.31
N LYS A 207 -21.93 7.55 -1.27
CA LYS A 207 -22.65 6.34 -1.63
C LYS A 207 -22.06 5.47 -2.76
N THR A 208 -21.01 5.86 -3.50
CA THR A 208 -20.73 5.22 -4.83
C THR A 208 -19.70 4.08 -4.90
N GLY A 209 -19.10 3.62 -3.79
CA GLY A 209 -18.43 2.31 -3.75
C GLY A 209 -17.17 2.10 -4.63
N LYS A 210 -16.47 3.17 -5.04
CA LYS A 210 -15.31 3.11 -5.97
C LYS A 210 -14.08 2.35 -5.42
N TRP A 211 -14.04 2.05 -4.12
CA TRP A 211 -12.96 1.34 -3.46
C TRP A 211 -13.50 0.08 -2.80
N LEU A 212 -13.34 -1.06 -3.46
CA LEU A 212 -13.86 -2.38 -3.07
C LEU A 212 -12.88 -3.21 -2.23
N ILE A 213 -11.97 -2.58 -1.48
CA ILE A 213 -10.97 -3.34 -0.72
C ILE A 213 -11.31 -3.29 0.76
N ASP A 214 -11.67 -4.46 1.28
CA ASP A 214 -11.83 -4.66 2.71
C ASP A 214 -10.44 -4.68 3.39
N ASN A 215 -10.35 -4.07 4.58
CA ASN A 215 -9.23 -4.17 5.55
C ASN A 215 -8.10 -3.12 5.53
N PHE A 216 -8.24 -1.99 4.81
CA PHE A 216 -7.43 -0.79 5.09
C PHE A 216 -8.25 0.49 4.93
N ALA A 217 -7.79 1.57 5.56
CA ALA A 217 -8.37 2.89 5.41
C ALA A 217 -7.41 3.82 4.66
N ILE A 218 -7.92 4.90 4.05
CA ILE A 218 -7.07 5.98 3.58
C ILE A 218 -6.79 6.90 4.77
N PHE A 219 -5.51 7.23 4.99
CA PHE A 219 -5.16 8.15 6.05
C PHE A 219 -5.58 9.57 5.70
N CYS A 220 -6.43 10.16 6.53
CA CYS A 220 -6.66 11.59 6.57
C CYS A 220 -7.03 11.97 8.00
N GLY A 221 -6.17 12.78 8.59
CA GLY A 221 -6.38 13.33 9.92
C GLY A 221 -7.19 14.62 9.86
N LEU A 222 -8.01 14.82 10.87
CA LEU A 222 -8.61 16.09 11.26
C LEU A 222 -8.01 16.47 12.61
N MET A 223 -7.53 17.70 12.73
CA MET A 223 -6.99 18.25 13.96
C MET A 223 -7.69 19.54 14.33
N LEU A 224 -8.08 19.66 15.59
CA LEU A 224 -8.58 20.90 16.17
C LEU A 224 -7.45 21.54 16.97
N GLY A 225 -7.22 22.84 16.73
CA GLY A 225 -6.19 23.64 17.36
C GLY A 225 -6.73 24.94 17.93
N ARG A 226 -5.93 25.63 18.76
CA ARG A 226 -6.24 26.98 19.26
C ARG A 226 -5.00 27.85 19.23
N SER A 227 -5.12 29.10 18.83
CA SER A 227 -3.97 30.00 18.86
C SER A 227 -3.46 30.18 20.31
N LEU A 228 -2.13 30.20 20.51
CA LEU A 228 -1.58 30.65 21.79
C LEU A 228 -1.71 32.15 21.97
N LYS A 229 -1.68 32.90 20.86
CA LYS A 229 -1.79 34.37 20.87
C LYS A 229 -3.22 34.78 21.23
N ASP A 230 -4.21 34.04 20.74
CA ASP A 230 -5.63 34.23 21.04
C ASP A 230 -6.34 32.90 21.35
N PRO A 231 -6.47 32.52 22.65
CA PRO A 231 -7.11 31.26 23.05
C PRO A 231 -8.59 31.13 22.69
N ILE A 232 -9.25 32.22 22.27
CA ILE A 232 -10.64 32.23 21.79
C ILE A 232 -10.69 31.75 20.34
N GLN A 233 -9.62 31.98 19.56
CA GLN A 233 -9.52 31.52 18.19
C GLN A 233 -9.19 30.02 18.16
N ALA A 234 -10.20 29.23 17.80
CA ALA A 234 -10.05 27.83 17.45
C ALA A 234 -9.98 27.68 15.92
N HIS A 235 -9.23 26.68 15.46
CA HIS A 235 -9.11 26.36 14.05
C HIS A 235 -9.14 24.85 13.83
N ALA A 236 -9.62 24.43 12.66
CA ALA A 236 -9.63 23.03 12.26
C ALA A 236 -8.77 22.86 11.01
N TYR A 237 -7.86 21.90 11.04
CA TYR A 237 -6.99 21.55 9.93
C TYR A 237 -7.18 20.09 9.56
N ASN A 238 -6.96 19.76 8.29
CA ASN A 238 -6.64 18.39 7.96
C ASN A 238 -5.13 18.17 8.10
N PHE A 239 -4.71 16.92 8.19
CA PHE A 239 -3.31 16.58 8.11
C PHE A 239 -3.10 15.19 7.52
N ASN A 240 -1.92 15.00 6.98
CA ASN A 240 -1.42 13.74 6.46
C ASN A 240 -0.08 13.39 7.10
N VAL A 241 0.46 12.24 6.74
CA VAL A 241 1.85 11.86 6.97
C VAL A 241 2.69 12.20 5.73
N GLY A 242 3.94 12.63 5.96
CA GLY A 242 4.94 12.88 4.91
C GLY A 242 5.22 11.65 4.06
N ASP A 243 5.72 11.84 2.84
CA ASP A 243 6.02 10.74 1.89
C ASP A 243 7.08 9.76 2.44
N ASP A 244 7.94 10.24 3.34
CA ASP A 244 8.96 9.46 4.06
C ASP A 244 8.44 8.78 5.34
N HIS A 245 7.15 8.91 5.61
CA HIS A 245 6.48 8.40 6.80
C HIS A 245 7.05 8.92 8.13
N SER A 246 7.80 10.03 8.14
CA SER A 246 8.53 10.46 9.34
C SER A 246 7.84 11.58 10.12
N ARG A 247 6.98 12.35 9.46
CA ARG A 247 6.40 13.59 9.98
C ARG A 247 4.96 13.81 9.58
N VAL A 248 4.28 14.68 10.31
CA VAL A 248 2.95 15.19 9.95
C VAL A 248 3.09 16.37 8.99
N VAL A 249 2.21 16.43 7.98
CA VAL A 249 2.05 17.56 7.07
C VAL A 249 0.62 18.08 7.22
N PHE A 250 0.45 19.34 7.56
CA PHE A 250 -0.87 19.95 7.71
C PHE A 250 -1.42 20.40 6.38
N PHE A 251 -2.74 20.41 6.26
CA PHE A 251 -3.47 20.86 5.09
C PHE A 251 -4.55 21.85 5.53
N GLU A 252 -4.52 23.05 4.92
CA GLU A 252 -5.56 24.07 5.09
C GLU A 252 -6.63 23.89 4.01
N PRO A 253 -7.78 23.28 4.36
CA PRO A 253 -8.84 23.02 3.39
C PRO A 253 -9.43 24.27 2.74
N GLN A 254 -9.40 25.43 3.42
CA GLN A 254 -10.03 26.65 2.91
C GLN A 254 -9.27 27.27 1.73
N ASN A 255 -7.96 27.05 1.65
CA ASN A 255 -7.13 27.66 0.61
C ASN A 255 -6.24 26.65 -0.14
N ASN A 256 -6.45 25.34 0.10
CA ASN A 256 -5.75 24.24 -0.56
C ASN A 256 -4.23 24.33 -0.41
N LYS A 257 -3.73 24.65 0.79
CA LYS A 257 -2.29 24.77 1.06
C LYS A 257 -1.79 23.73 2.06
N PHE A 258 -0.63 23.17 1.73
CA PHE A 258 0.15 22.39 2.67
C PHE A 258 1.02 23.27 3.54
N MET A 259 1.10 22.91 4.82
CA MET A 259 1.92 23.58 5.80
C MET A 259 2.79 22.54 6.51
N ILE A 260 4.10 22.78 6.46
CA ILE A 260 5.04 22.14 7.37
C ILE A 260 5.12 22.95 8.67
N SER A 261 5.59 22.33 9.75
CA SER A 261 5.66 22.89 11.11
C SER A 261 6.21 24.32 11.17
N SER A 262 7.20 24.66 10.35
CA SER A 262 7.80 26.00 10.31
C SER A 262 6.83 27.12 9.92
N HIS A 263 5.71 26.80 9.28
CA HIS A 263 4.67 27.77 8.89
C HIS A 263 3.58 27.94 9.95
N LEU A 264 3.59 27.14 11.02
CA LEU A 264 2.59 27.21 12.10
C LEU A 264 2.93 28.21 13.20
N SER A 265 3.95 29.05 13.03
CA SER A 265 4.41 30.04 14.04
C SER A 265 3.35 31.09 14.44
N ASP A 266 2.23 31.17 13.73
CA ASP A 266 1.08 32.01 14.11
C ASP A 266 0.00 31.25 14.89
N PHE A 267 0.08 29.92 14.92
CA PHE A 267 -0.86 29.01 15.54
C PHE A 267 -0.15 28.13 16.58
N ASP A 268 0.55 28.76 17.53
CA ASP A 268 1.53 28.09 18.40
C ASP A 268 0.98 27.04 19.40
N SER A 269 -0.27 26.58 19.31
CA SER A 269 -0.65 25.32 19.99
C SER A 269 -1.80 24.55 19.34
N LEU A 270 -1.55 23.31 18.95
CA LEU A 270 -2.64 22.42 18.55
C LEU A 270 -3.23 21.79 19.82
N ARG A 271 -4.31 22.40 20.33
CA ARG A 271 -5.03 21.91 21.52
C ARG A 271 -6.18 20.96 21.15
N ASN A 272 -6.02 19.75 21.70
CA ASN A 272 -7.02 18.89 22.33
C ASN A 272 -7.61 17.72 21.54
N PHE A 273 -7.72 17.72 20.20
CA PHE A 273 -8.39 16.60 19.52
C PHE A 273 -7.86 16.34 18.12
N ALA A 274 -7.48 15.09 17.84
CA ALA A 274 -7.39 14.58 16.49
C ALA A 274 -8.30 13.37 16.28
N PHE A 275 -9.09 13.43 15.23
CA PHE A 275 -9.84 12.30 14.69
C PHE A 275 -9.21 11.93 13.35
N TYR A 276 -9.09 10.66 13.05
CA TYR A 276 -8.59 10.20 11.76
C TYR A 276 -9.49 9.06 11.35
N ARG A 277 -10.39 9.39 10.43
CA ARG A 277 -11.21 8.42 9.74
C ARG A 277 -11.74 9.09 8.48
N ILE A 278 -11.15 8.75 7.34
CA ILE A 278 -11.96 8.61 6.13
C ILE A 278 -12.08 7.10 5.92
N ALA A 279 -13.05 6.50 6.59
CA ALA A 279 -13.45 5.16 6.23
C ALA A 279 -14.26 5.30 4.95
N LEU A 280 -13.58 5.08 3.82
CA LEU A 280 -14.20 4.54 2.62
C LEU A 280 -14.51 3.06 2.89
N ALA A 281 -15.34 2.77 3.91
CA ALA A 281 -15.84 1.43 4.08
C ALA A 281 -16.90 1.21 3.00
N ALA A 282 -16.62 0.31 2.05
CA ALA A 282 -17.71 -0.31 1.31
C ALA A 282 -18.64 -0.96 2.35
N MET A 283 -19.91 -0.57 2.36
CA MET A 283 -20.87 -1.34 3.13
C MET A 283 -20.87 -2.77 2.56
N PRO A 284 -20.87 -3.82 3.40
CA PRO A 284 -21.16 -5.14 2.89
C PRO A 284 -22.52 -5.07 2.20
N THR A 285 -22.56 -5.38 0.89
CA THR A 285 -23.81 -5.61 0.20
C THR A 285 -24.51 -6.72 0.96
N LEU A 286 -25.57 -6.37 1.70
CA LEU A 286 -26.48 -7.35 2.29
C LEU A 286 -26.88 -8.30 1.16
N PRO A 287 -26.81 -9.63 1.36
CA PRO A 287 -27.30 -10.56 0.37
C PRO A 287 -28.77 -10.21 0.12
N THR A 288 -29.07 -9.75 -1.08
CA THR A 288 -30.45 -9.69 -1.57
C THR A 288 -30.92 -11.12 -1.64
N SER A 289 -31.58 -11.60 -0.58
CA SER A 289 -32.35 -12.82 -0.63
C SER A 289 -33.55 -12.57 -1.55
N GLU A 290 -33.36 -12.71 -2.85
CA GLU A 290 -34.46 -12.98 -3.77
C GLU A 290 -34.90 -14.42 -3.56
N THR A 291 -35.68 -14.64 -2.50
CA THR A 291 -36.63 -15.75 -2.46
C THR A 291 -37.93 -15.28 -3.11
N GLY A 292 -37.93 -15.21 -4.44
CA GLY A 292 -39.13 -15.10 -5.27
C GLY A 292 -39.62 -16.50 -5.63
N ARG A 293 -40.84 -16.81 -5.19
CA ARG A 293 -41.61 -18.04 -5.46
C ARG A 293 -41.84 -18.30 -6.94
#